data_AF-A0A435JAL7-F1
#
_entry.id   AF-A0A435JAL7-F1
#
_cell.length_a   1.000
_cell.length_b   1.000
_cell.length_c   1.000
_cell.angle_alpha   90.00
_cell.angle_beta   90.00
_cell.angle_gamma   90.00
#
_symmetry.space_group_name_H-M   'P 1'
#
loop_
_entity.id
_entity.type
_entity.pdbx_description
1 polymer ?
#
loop_
_entity_poly.entity_id
_entity_poly.type
_entity_poly.pdbx_seq_one_letter_code
_entity_poly.pdbx_strand_id
1 'polypeptide(L)'
;FAMPSFGIKIDAVPGRTNETWFKAEKEGIFYGQCSQLCGKDHAFMPIAIRVVSDAQFKTWLAAAKTDLPGANKTLMAEVDGQNKVAAAGN
;
A
#
# COMPACT_ATOMS: atom_id res chain seq x y z
N PHE A 1 6.75 11.78 -0.76
CA PHE A 1 5.96 10.66 -0.24
C PHE A 1 5.44 11.05 1.13
N ALA A 2 4.13 10.99 1.37
CA ALA A 2 3.57 11.21 2.70
C ALA A 2 2.45 10.22 2.98
N MET A 3 2.47 9.62 4.16
CA MET A 3 1.48 8.66 4.64
C MET A 3 1.05 9.06 6.05
N PRO A 4 -0.03 9.84 6.20
CA PRO A 4 -0.45 10.38 7.49
C PRO A 4 -0.68 9.32 8.57
N SER A 5 -1.31 8.20 8.21
CA SER A 5 -1.60 7.11 9.16
C SER A 5 -0.36 6.43 9.73
N PHE A 6 0.81 6.60 9.09
CA PHE A 6 2.09 6.08 9.58
C PHE A 6 3.01 7.19 10.11
N GLY A 7 2.55 8.45 10.13
CA GLY A 7 3.37 9.59 10.55
C GLY A 7 4.59 9.85 9.66
N ILE A 8 4.61 9.31 8.44
CA ILE A 8 5.76 9.44 7.53
C ILE A 8 5.55 10.60 6.56
N LYS A 9 6.57 11.44 6.44
CA LYS A 9 6.77 12.34 5.30
C LYS A 9 8.25 12.35 4.91
N ILE A 10 8.53 12.15 3.63
CA ILE A 10 9.88 12.26 3.08
C ILE A 10 9.83 12.79 1.64
N ASP A 11 10.78 13.66 1.31
CA ASP A 11 10.86 14.27 -0.01
C ASP A 11 11.64 13.37 -0.98
N ALA A 12 11.11 13.27 -2.20
CA ALA A 12 11.79 12.64 -3.33
C ALA A 12 12.63 13.70 -4.04
N VAL A 13 13.92 13.78 -3.69
CA VAL A 13 14.86 14.79 -4.19
C VAL A 13 15.73 14.17 -5.30
N PRO A 14 15.70 14.68 -6.54
CA PRO A 14 16.56 14.18 -7.61
C PRO A 14 18.03 14.19 -7.21
N GLY A 15 18.74 13.07 -7.43
CA GLY A 15 20.16 12.92 -7.06
C GLY A 15 20.43 12.58 -5.60
N ARG A 16 19.39 12.38 -4.76
CA ARG A 16 19.54 11.95 -3.37
C ARG A 16 18.60 10.78 -3.04
N THR A 17 19.17 9.67 -2.58
CA THR A 17 18.40 8.60 -1.94
C THR A 17 18.15 8.96 -0.49
N ASN A 18 16.88 8.95 -0.08
CA ASN A 18 16.47 9.13 1.31
C ASN A 18 15.70 7.89 1.75
N GLU A 19 15.80 7.54 3.03
CA GLU A 19 15.17 6.35 3.59
C GLU A 19 14.34 6.72 4.83
N THR A 20 13.28 5.96 5.07
CA THR A 20 12.44 6.01 6.27
C THR A 20 11.87 4.62 6.52
N TRP A 21 11.28 4.40 7.68
CA TRP A 21 10.71 3.11 8.05
C TRP A 21 9.40 3.30 8.80
N PHE A 22 8.51 2.31 8.68
CA PHE A 22 7.35 2.15 9.57
C PHE A 22 7.14 0.68 9.87
N LYS A 23 6.40 0.42 10.94
CA LYS A 23 5.80 -0.88 11.22
C LYS A 23 4.29 -0.70 11.17
N ALA A 24 3.61 -1.48 10.32
CA ALA A 24 2.15 -1.49 10.31
C ALA A 24 1.63 -2.28 11.52
N GLU A 25 0.71 -1.69 12.27
CA GLU A 25 0.12 -2.32 13.47
C GLU A 25 -1.22 -3.01 13.19
N LYS A 26 -1.84 -2.70 12.04
CA LYS A 26 -3.13 -3.24 11.63
C LYS A 26 -3.18 -3.45 10.12
N GLU A 27 -3.86 -4.51 9.71
CA GLU A 27 -4.18 -4.76 8.30
C GLU A 27 -5.19 -3.74 7.77
N GLY A 28 -5.16 -3.50 6.46
CA GLY A 28 -6.05 -2.54 5.81
C GLY A 28 -5.39 -1.77 4.68
N ILE A 29 -6.13 -0.79 4.13
CA ILE A 29 -5.64 0.12 3.11
C ILE A 29 -5.42 1.52 3.69
N PHE A 30 -4.28 2.09 3.39
CA PHE A 30 -3.85 3.41 3.86
C PHE A 30 -3.53 4.30 2.68
N TYR A 31 -4.02 5.54 2.73
CA TYR A 31 -3.89 6.48 1.63
C TYR A 31 -2.94 7.62 2.00
N GLY A 32 -2.08 7.92 1.04
CA GLY A 32 -1.12 9.00 1.08
C GLY A 32 -1.25 9.89 -0.14
N GLN A 33 -0.58 11.04 -0.11
CA GLN A 33 -0.57 12.01 -1.20
C GLN A 33 0.85 12.54 -1.42
N CYS A 34 1.08 13.14 -2.58
CA CYS A 34 2.25 14.00 -2.76
C CYS A 34 2.18 15.18 -1.78
N SER A 35 3.32 15.58 -1.20
CA SER A 35 3.38 16.65 -0.19
C SER A 35 4.45 17.69 -0.48
N GLN A 36 4.88 17.74 -1.75
CA GLN A 36 5.76 18.74 -2.30
C GLN A 36 5.18 19.18 -3.65
N LEU A 37 4.90 20.47 -3.82
CA LEU A 37 4.34 21.00 -5.06
C LEU A 37 5.25 20.64 -6.24
N CYS A 38 4.71 19.86 -7.19
CA CYS A 38 5.49 19.24 -8.27
C CYS A 38 4.96 19.51 -9.68
N GLY A 39 4.01 20.45 -9.83
CA GLY A 39 3.45 20.86 -11.12
C GLY A 39 1.92 20.75 -11.19
N LYS A 40 1.39 20.84 -12.42
CA LYS A 40 -0.06 20.87 -12.68
C LYS A 40 -0.82 19.69 -12.07
N ASP A 41 -0.25 18.49 -12.16
CA ASP A 41 -0.92 17.26 -11.73
C ASP A 41 -0.56 16.86 -10.29
N HIS A 42 -0.06 17.80 -9.49
CA HIS A 42 0.35 17.57 -8.10
C HIS A 42 -0.72 16.86 -7.26
N ALA A 43 -2.00 17.15 -7.50
CA ALA A 43 -3.14 16.55 -6.78
C ALA A 43 -3.58 15.18 -7.33
N PHE A 44 -3.07 14.73 -8.48
CA PHE A 44 -3.55 13.53 -9.18
C PHE A 44 -2.55 12.36 -9.13
N MET A 45 -1.69 12.35 -8.12
CA MET A 45 -0.70 11.29 -7.88
C MET A 45 -0.82 10.71 -6.46
N PRO A 46 -1.95 10.06 -6.12
CA PRO A 46 -2.17 9.48 -4.81
C PRO A 46 -1.29 8.24 -4.59
N ILE A 47 -1.13 7.87 -3.33
CA ILE A 47 -0.41 6.67 -2.89
C ILE A 47 -1.38 5.78 -2.11
N ALA A 48 -1.34 4.47 -2.34
CA ALA A 48 -2.06 3.49 -1.54
C ALA A 48 -1.10 2.41 -1.05
N ILE A 49 -1.17 2.07 0.24
CA ILE A 49 -0.47 0.93 0.83
C ILE A 49 -1.52 -0.04 1.36
N ARG A 50 -1.47 -1.29 0.91
CA ARG A 50 -2.23 -2.39 1.48
C ARG A 50 -1.34 -3.16 2.46
N VAL A 51 -1.76 -3.21 3.72
CA VAL A 51 -1.17 -4.07 4.74
C VAL A 51 -2.03 -5.33 4.83
N VAL A 52 -1.38 -6.48 4.76
CA VAL A 52 -2.00 -7.82 4.77
C VAL A 52 -1.28 -8.71 5.76
N SER A 53 -1.86 -9.87 6.05
CA SER A 53 -1.23 -10.87 6.90
C SER A 53 0.08 -11.39 6.30
N ASP A 54 0.94 -11.92 7.16
CA ASP A 54 2.22 -12.49 6.77
C ASP A 54 2.07 -13.66 5.77
N ALA A 55 0.99 -14.44 5.90
CA ALA A 55 0.65 -15.53 4.99
C ALA A 55 0.24 -15.02 3.60
N GLN A 56 -0.65 -14.02 3.55
CA GLN A 56 -1.07 -13.37 2.31
C GLN A 56 0.12 -12.75 1.57
N PHE A 57 1.00 -12.06 2.30
CA PHE A 57 2.18 -11.46 1.71
C PHE A 57 3.11 -12.50 1.08
N LYS A 58 3.36 -13.63 1.76
CA LYS A 58 4.21 -14.71 1.21
C LYS A 58 3.65 -15.31 -0.07
N THR A 59 2.33 -15.56 -0.10
CA THR A 59 1.63 -16.06 -1.29
C THR A 59 1.72 -15.05 -2.43
N TRP A 60 1.42 -13.78 -2.16
CA TRP A 60 1.52 -12.70 -3.14
C TRP A 60 2.95 -12.55 -3.67
N LEU A 61 3.96 -12.58 -2.79
CA LEU A 61 5.37 -12.42 -3.17
C LEU A 61 5.85 -13.56 -4.08
N ALA A 62 5.39 -14.79 -3.85
CA ALA A 62 5.72 -15.92 -4.72
C ALA A 62 5.16 -15.73 -6.13
N ALA A 63 3.89 -15.31 -6.25
CA ALA A 63 3.23 -15.08 -7.54
C ALA A 63 3.74 -13.80 -8.25
N ALA A 64 3.97 -12.72 -7.51
CA ALA A 64 4.33 -11.41 -8.06
C ALA A 64 5.70 -11.39 -8.75
N LYS A 65 6.58 -12.35 -8.43
CA LYS A 65 7.87 -12.54 -9.11
C LYS A 65 7.72 -12.84 -10.60
N THR A 66 6.62 -13.48 -11.00
CA THR A 66 6.39 -13.92 -12.39
C THR A 66 5.18 -13.23 -13.02
N ASP A 67 4.13 -12.95 -12.24
CA ASP A 67 2.91 -12.28 -12.68
C ASP A 67 2.39 -11.33 -11.61
N LEU A 68 2.93 -10.10 -11.61
CA LEU A 68 2.51 -9.05 -10.68
C LEU A 68 1.02 -8.68 -10.85
N PRO A 69 0.49 -8.45 -12.07
CA PRO A 69 -0.95 -8.18 -12.24
C PRO A 69 -1.85 -9.30 -11.70
N GLY A 70 -1.55 -10.56 -11.99
CA GLY A 70 -2.32 -11.72 -11.50
C GLY A 70 -2.22 -11.91 -10.00
N ALA A 71 -1.03 -11.69 -9.42
CA ALA A 71 -0.83 -11.70 -7.97
C ALA A 71 -1.68 -10.62 -7.27
N ASN A 72 -1.72 -9.41 -7.82
CA ASN A 72 -2.56 -8.32 -7.29
C ASN A 72 -4.05 -8.68 -7.37
N LYS A 73 -4.52 -9.20 -8.50
CA LYS A 73 -5.92 -9.60 -8.67
C LYS A 73 -6.33 -10.68 -7.65
N THR A 74 -5.47 -11.69 -7.48
CA THR A 74 -5.71 -12.79 -6.52
C THR A 74 -5.76 -12.28 -5.09
N LEU A 75 -4.78 -11.45 -4.69
CA LEU A 75 -4.73 -10.88 -3.35
C LEU A 75 -5.96 -10.01 -3.05
N MET A 76 -6.37 -9.16 -3.99
CA MET A 76 -7.56 -8.32 -3.78
C MET A 76 -8.83 -9.16 -3.64
N ALA A 77 -8.99 -10.20 -4.46
CA ALA A 77 -10.13 -11.12 -4.35
C ALA A 77 -10.18 -11.84 -2.99
N GLU A 78 -9.02 -12.25 -2.47
CA GLU A 78 -8.91 -12.90 -1.16
C GLU A 78 -9.31 -11.95 -0.02
N VAL A 79 -8.76 -10.73 -0.01
CA VAL A 79 -9.03 -9.71 1.01
C VAL A 79 -10.50 -9.30 1.00
N ASP A 80 -11.10 -9.11 -0.18
CA ASP A 80 -12.52 -8.77 -0.32
C ASP A 80 -13.42 -9.92 0.14
N GLY A 81 -13.01 -11.17 -0.10
CA GLY A 81 -13.70 -12.35 0.41
C GLY A 81 -13.70 -12.40 1.95
N GLN A 82 -12.55 -12.18 2.58
CA GLN A 82 -12.42 -12.17 4.04
C GLN A 82 -13.24 -11.06 4.69
N ASN A 83 -13.22 -9.84 4.11
CA ASN A 83 -14.02 -8.72 4.61
C ASN A 83 -15.53 -9.03 4.61
N LYS A 84 -16.02 -9.73 3.58
CA LYS A 84 -17.43 -10.16 3.51
C LYS A 84 -17.78 -11.18 4.58
N VAL A 85 -16.88 -12.13 4.85
CA VAL A 85 -17.07 -13.12 5.92
C VAL A 85 -17.08 -12.45 7.29
N ALA A 86 -16.15 -11.50 7.53
CA ALA A 86 -16.10 -10.75 8.78
C ALA A 86 -17.36 -9.88 9.00
N ALA A 87 -17.93 -9.30 7.93
CA ALA A 87 -19.15 -8.50 8.00
C ALA A 87 -20.43 -9.32 8.23
N ALA A 88 -20.47 -10.59 7.83
CA ALA A 88 -21.64 -11.47 7.96
C ALA A 88 -21.76 -12.15 9.34
N GLY A 89 -20.71 -12.07 10.17
CA GLY A 89 -20.64 -12.71 11.49
C GLY A 89 -21.06 -11.84 12.68
N ASN A 90 -21.57 -10.62 12.45
CA ASN A 90 -22.06 -9.68 13.47
C ASN A 90 -23.58 -9.52 13.41
#